data_AF-A0A0S8HRM9-F1
#
_entry.id   AF-A0A0S8HRM9-F1
#
_cell.length_a   1.000
_cell.length_b   1.000
_cell.length_c   1.000
_cell.angle_alpha   90.00
_cell.angle_beta   90.00
_cell.angle_gamma   90.00
#
_symmetry.space_group_name_H-M   'P 1'
#
loop_
_entity.id
_entity.type
_entity.pdbx_description
1 polymer ?
#
loop_
_entity_poly.entity_id
_entity_poly.type
_entity_poly.pdbx_seq_one_letter_code
_entity_poly.pdbx_strand_id
1 'polypeptide(L)' 'MEYYLKLGSNDFQLLKLKKKAVIAIFPDYHENIENFIKDENINLKDEDDLTRLVKFYDGLQE' A
#
# COMPACT_ATOMS: atom_id res chain seq x y z
N MET A 1 17.12 -1.77 -0.67
CA MET A 1 16.15 -2.05 -1.75
C MET A 1 15.15 -0.92 -1.74
N GLU A 2 14.81 -0.43 -2.92
CA GLU A 2 13.86 0.67 -3.11
C GLU A 2 12.66 0.12 -3.86
N TYR A 3 11.46 0.42 -3.37
CA TYR A 3 10.21 -0.02 -3.96
C TYR A 3 9.52 1.18 -4.61
N TYR A 4 8.90 0.94 -5.76
CA TYR A 4 8.14 1.95 -6.48
C TYR A 4 6.73 1.43 -6.71
N LEU A 5 5.73 2.27 -6.47
CA LEU A 5 4.33 1.95 -6.68
C LEU A 5 3.79 2.79 -7.83
N LYS A 6 2.94 2.19 -8.67
CA LYS A 6 2.20 2.88 -9.70
C LYS A 6 0.71 2.62 -9.49
N LEU A 7 -0.07 3.69 -9.36
CA LEU A 7 -1.53 3.62 -9.23
C LEU A 7 -2.19 4.12 -10.52
N GLY A 8 -2.85 3.22 -11.25
CA GLY A 8 -3.52 3.54 -12.51
C GLY A 8 -2.56 4.18 -13.53
N SER A 9 -2.96 5.36 -14.04
CA SER A 9 -2.17 6.12 -15.02
C SER A 9 -1.14 7.08 -14.41
N ASN A 10 -1.00 7.14 -13.09
CA ASN A 10 -0.01 8.00 -12.44
C ASN A 10 1.43 7.53 -12.70
N ASP A 11 2.39 8.43 -12.53
CA ASP A 11 3.82 8.11 -12.54
C ASP A 11 4.22 7.21 -11.36
N PHE A 12 5.34 6.52 -11.51
CA PHE A 12 5.92 5.72 -10.43
C PHE A 12 6.29 6.62 -9.25
N GLN A 13 5.77 6.29 -8.07
CA GLN A 13 6.08 6.97 -6.83
C GLN A 13 6.98 6.09 -5.96
N LEU A 14 8.04 6.69 -5.42
CA LEU A 14 8.92 5.99 -4.48
C LEU A 14 8.14 5.65 -3.20
N LEU A 15 8.06 4.36 -2.90
CA LEU A 15 7.41 3.84 -1.72
C LEU A 15 8.41 3.84 -0.56
N LYS A 16 8.21 4.76 0.40
CA LYS A 16 8.93 4.69 1.67
C LYS A 16 8.28 3.61 2.52
N LEU A 17 9.05 2.60 2.91
CA LEU A 17 8.66 1.46 3.78
C LEU A 17 8.39 1.89 5.24
N LYS A 18 7.53 2.90 5.40
CA LYS A 18 7.03 3.42 6.67
C LYS A 18 5.52 3.46 6.55
N LYS A 19 4.81 2.84 7.49
CA LYS A 19 3.34 2.73 7.51
C LYS A 19 2.63 4.02 7.08
N LYS A 20 2.94 5.15 7.71
CA LYS A 20 2.35 6.46 7.35
C LYS A 20 2.57 6.89 5.90
N ALA A 21 3.77 6.64 5.36
CA ALA A 21 4.08 7.01 3.99
C ALA A 21 3.40 6.09 2.97
N VAL A 22 3.26 4.80 3.31
CA VAL A 22 2.51 3.85 2.49
C VAL A 22 1.03 4.22 2.46
N ILE A 23 0.39 4.46 3.60
CA ILE A 23 -1.04 4.80 3.66
C ILE A 23 -1.31 6.13 2.93
N ALA A 24 -0.39 7.11 3.01
CA ALA A 24 -0.53 8.39 2.32
C ALA A 24 -0.59 8.30 0.78
N ILE A 25 -0.18 7.17 0.19
CA ILE A 25 -0.26 6.94 -1.27
C ILE A 25 -1.68 6.56 -1.70
N PHE A 26 -2.53 6.14 -0.76
CA PHE A 26 -3.90 5.69 -1.01
C PHE A 26 -4.93 6.66 -0.38
N PRO A 27 -5.13 7.86 -0.95
CA PRO A 27 -5.98 8.88 -0.33
C PRO A 27 -7.46 8.48 -0.25
N ASP A 28 -7.99 7.81 -1.27
CA ASP A 28 -9.40 7.40 -1.34
C ASP A 28 -9.76 6.23 -0.40
N TYR A 29 -8.78 5.43 0.03
CA TYR A 29 -9.00 4.22 0.85
C TYR A 29 -8.12 4.19 2.11
N HIS A 30 -7.74 5.37 2.62
CA HIS A 30 -6.82 5.52 3.75
C HIS A 30 -7.24 4.68 4.97
N GLU A 31 -8.51 4.72 5.37
CA GLU A 31 -9.02 4.01 6.55
C GLU A 31 -9.05 2.48 6.33
N ASN A 32 -9.50 2.01 5.17
CA ASN A 32 -9.50 0.59 4.81
C ASN A 32 -8.08 0.01 4.82
N ILE A 33 -7.13 0.75 4.22
CA ILE A 33 -5.73 0.35 4.15
C ILE A 33 -5.07 0.36 5.54
N GLU A 34 -5.35 1.36 6.37
CA GLU A 34 -4.84 1.42 7.73
C GLU A 34 -5.34 0.24 8.58
N ASN A 35 -6.63 -0.07 8.48
CA ASN A 35 -7.27 -1.19 9.17
C ASN A 35 -6.70 -2.52 8.68
N PHE A 36 -6.57 -2.71 7.37
CA PHE A 36 -5.97 -3.93 6.80
C PHE A 36 -4.54 -4.16 7.30
N ILE A 37 -3.69 -3.12 7.28
CA ILE A 37 -2.32 -3.22 7.80
C ILE A 37 -2.31 -3.62 9.28
N LYS A 38 -3.29 -3.15 10.05
CA LYS A 38 -3.39 -3.44 11.48
C LYS A 38 -3.93 -4.85 11.76
N ASP A 39 -4.96 -5.27 11.04
CA ASP A 39 -5.65 -6.55 11.25
C ASP A 39 -4.77 -7.72 10.79
N GLU A 40 -4.16 -7.59 9.61
CA GLU A 40 -3.26 -8.60 9.03
C GLU A 40 -1.82 -8.50 9.57
N ASN A 41 -1.56 -7.55 10.47
CA ASN A 41 -0.24 -7.30 11.07
C ASN A 41 0.89 -7.14 10.02
N ILE A 42 0.61 -6.39 8.95
CA ILE A 42 1.51 -6.17 7.82
C ILE A 42 2.67 -5.24 8.24
N ASN A 43 3.92 -5.69 8.04
CA ASN A 43 5.12 -4.97 8.47
C ASN A 43 5.60 -3.97 7.41
N LEU A 44 5.20 -4.14 6.15
CA LEU A 44 5.55 -3.29 4.99
C LEU A 44 7.07 -3.23 4.74
N LYS A 45 7.80 -4.26 5.15
CA LYS A 45 9.27 -4.34 5.00
C LYS A 45 9.69 -5.31 3.90
N ASP A 46 8.78 -6.17 3.48
CA ASP A 46 9.05 -7.28 2.59
C ASP A 46 8.10 -7.23 1.39
N GLU A 47 8.51 -7.85 0.29
CA GLU A 47 7.75 -7.84 -0.96
C GLU A 47 6.37 -8.51 -0.82
N ASP A 48 6.26 -9.57 0.00
CA ASP A 48 4.98 -10.28 0.22
C ASP A 48 3.93 -9.37 0.87
N ASP A 49 4.33 -8.62 1.91
CA ASP A 49 3.50 -7.63 2.59
C ASP A 49 2.99 -6.55 1.63
N LEU A 50 3.88 -6.02 0.80
CA LEU A 50 3.54 -5.00 -0.18
C LEU A 50 2.59 -5.56 -1.25
N THR A 51 2.83 -6.79 -1.70
CA THR A 51 1.98 -7.46 -2.68
C THR A 51 0.58 -7.69 -2.14
N ARG A 52 0.44 -8.12 -0.87
CA ARG A 52 -0.86 -8.27 -0.21
C ARG A 52 -1.61 -6.95 -0.12
N LEU A 53 -0.92 -5.89 0.28
CA LEU A 53 -1.50 -4.55 0.36
C LEU A 53 -2.06 -4.09 -0.98
N VAL A 54 -1.28 -4.24 -2.05
CA VAL A 54 -1.68 -3.83 -3.40
C VAL A 54 -2.87 -4.65 -3.90
N LYS A 55 -2.87 -5.98 -3.66
CA LYS A 55 -4.01 -6.83 -3.99
C LYS A 55 -5.28 -6.44 -3.24
N PHE A 56 -5.16 -6.12 -1.96
CA PHE A 56 -6.29 -5.64 -1.17
C PHE A 56 -6.83 -4.32 -1.73
N TYR A 57 -5.96 -3.37 -2.06
CA TYR A 57 -6.35 -2.11 -2.68
C TYR A 57 -7.04 -2.31 -4.04
N ASP A 58 -6.50 -3.17 -4.91
CA ASP A 58 -7.06 -3.49 -6.22
C ASP A 58 -8.50 -4.03 -6.10
N GLY A 59 -8.74 -4.94 -5.14
CA GLY A 59 -10.07 -5.48 -4.85
C GLY A 59 -11.06 -4.50 -4.22
N LEU A 60 -10.63 -3.30 -3.78
CA LEU A 60 -11.54 -2.22 -3.37
C LEU A 60 -12.00 -1.37 -4.56
N GLN A 61 -11.33 -1.45 -5.72
CA GLN A 61 -11.66 -0.68 -6.92
C GLN A 61 -12.59 -1.41 -7.90
N GLU A 62 -12.79 -2.72 -7.75
CA GLU A 62 -13.84 -3.52 -8.45
C GLU A 62 -15.24 -3.26 -7.89
#